data_AF-A0A8H3FQH6-F1
#
_entry.id   AF-A0A8H3FQH6-F1
#
_cell.length_a   1.000
_cell.length_b   1.000
_cell.length_c   1.000
_cell.angle_alpha   90.00
_cell.angle_beta   90.00
_cell.angle_gamma   90.00
#
_symmetry.space_group_name_H-M   'P 1'
#
loop_
_entity.id
_entity.type
_entity.pdbx_description
1 polymer ?
#
loop_
_entity_poly.entity_id
_entity_poly.type
_entity_poly.pdbx_seq_one_letter_code
_entity_poly.pdbx_strand_id
1 'polypeptide(L)'
;MLKVKSMIEHENKIGKVLGSSVITAGGTRTRDMMVEGRKYFNQKNVRGNVITIGFSHMIDFVMLVLSELSDFRSQLSIQRHQVPIVGSDGTVLEVVATDVADHVMPQGSLSSGAPLSIIFRRGPPFKNTPGLIWSIYGEKGEIMITATGPALQANDDGTSITVHTFDLEVMKIIARDQHLLIERRRSFQILDTQCYGIDTSSRCTKVLRRFEGGNI
;
A
#
# COMPACT_ATOMS: atom_id res chain seq x y z
N MET A 1 3.61 11.10 -1.67
CA MET A 1 2.13 11.00 -1.55
C MET A 1 1.35 12.13 -2.23
N LEU A 2 1.87 13.36 -2.30
CA LEU A 2 1.24 14.45 -3.09
C LEU A 2 0.95 14.08 -4.54
N LYS A 3 1.77 13.23 -5.15
CA LYS A 3 1.51 12.70 -6.49
C LYS A 3 0.26 11.83 -6.57
N VAL A 4 -0.02 11.00 -5.56
CA VAL A 4 -1.25 10.19 -5.52
C VAL A 4 -2.46 11.10 -5.42
N LYS A 5 -2.41 12.08 -4.51
CA LYS A 5 -3.46 13.11 -4.39
C LYS A 5 -3.70 13.83 -5.71
N SER A 6 -2.65 14.33 -6.37
CA SER A 6 -2.74 14.97 -7.68
C SER A 6 -3.36 14.06 -8.75
N MET A 7 -3.04 12.75 -8.75
CA MET A 7 -3.62 11.80 -9.71
C MET A 7 -5.13 11.61 -9.51
N ILE A 8 -5.61 11.72 -8.27
CA ILE A 8 -7.02 11.61 -7.91
C ILE A 8 -7.73 12.94 -8.18
N GLU A 9 -7.26 14.04 -7.62
CA GLU A 9 -7.97 15.32 -7.60
C GLU A 9 -7.84 16.13 -8.89
N HIS A 10 -6.66 16.15 -9.51
CA HIS A 10 -6.38 17.02 -10.66
C HIS A 10 -6.38 16.26 -11.99
N GLU A 11 -5.75 15.09 -12.02
CA GLU A 11 -5.68 14.26 -13.23
C GLU A 11 -6.94 13.38 -13.40
N ASN A 12 -7.78 13.26 -12.36
CA ASN A 12 -9.02 12.47 -12.35
C ASN A 12 -8.84 11.03 -12.88
N LYS A 13 -7.68 10.41 -12.60
CA LYS A 13 -7.29 9.13 -13.22
C LYS A 13 -8.24 7.99 -12.89
N ILE A 14 -8.84 8.00 -11.70
CA ILE A 14 -9.70 6.91 -11.22
C ILE A 14 -11.16 7.33 -11.04
N GLY A 15 -11.56 8.53 -11.46
CA GLY A 15 -12.90 9.04 -11.19
C GLY A 15 -13.14 9.30 -9.69
N LYS A 16 -14.41 9.26 -9.27
CA LYS A 16 -14.77 9.38 -7.85
C LYS A 16 -14.23 8.18 -7.08
N VAL A 17 -13.69 8.42 -5.88
CA VAL A 17 -13.29 7.35 -4.96
C VAL A 17 -14.54 6.64 -4.42
N LEU A 18 -14.57 5.33 -4.58
CA LEU A 18 -15.62 4.41 -4.13
C LEU A 18 -15.28 3.70 -2.82
N GLY A 19 -14.00 3.64 -2.45
CA GLY A 19 -13.55 3.05 -1.20
C GLY A 19 -12.03 2.94 -1.11
N SER A 20 -11.52 2.58 0.06
CA SER A 20 -10.09 2.34 0.25
C SER A 20 -9.82 1.32 1.36
N SER A 21 -8.71 0.59 1.23
CA SER A 21 -8.24 -0.34 2.25
C SER A 21 -6.74 -0.23 2.46
N VAL A 22 -6.29 -0.32 3.70
CA VAL A 22 -4.87 -0.36 4.07
C VAL A 22 -4.57 -1.61 4.89
N ILE A 23 -3.57 -2.37 4.48
CA ILE A 23 -3.01 -3.47 5.26
C ILE A 23 -1.54 -3.17 5.47
N THR A 24 -1.12 -3.06 6.73
CA THR A 24 0.27 -2.81 7.05
C THR A 24 0.75 -3.58 8.26
N ALA A 25 2.03 -3.98 8.20
CA ALA A 25 2.76 -4.51 9.31
C ALA A 25 4.08 -3.75 9.46
N GLY A 26 4.41 -3.33 10.67
CA GLY A 26 5.69 -2.69 10.92
C GLY A 26 5.74 -1.95 12.25
N GLY A 27 6.36 -0.77 12.22
CA GLY A 27 6.54 0.09 13.39
C GLY A 27 7.63 -0.36 14.37
N THR A 28 7.96 -1.65 14.41
CA THR A 28 9.14 -2.21 15.08
C THR A 28 9.80 -3.28 14.21
N ARG A 29 11.13 -3.46 14.34
CA ARG A 29 11.87 -4.50 13.57
C ARG A 29 11.48 -5.91 14.00
N THR A 30 11.13 -6.08 15.27
CA THR A 30 10.82 -7.35 15.93
C THR A 30 9.33 -7.41 16.29
N ARG A 31 8.79 -8.63 16.47
CA ARG A 31 7.39 -8.84 16.88
C ARG A 31 7.22 -9.06 18.38
N ASP A 32 8.27 -9.52 19.05
CA ASP A 32 8.24 -10.23 20.33
C ASP A 32 9.24 -9.69 21.35
N MET A 33 10.05 -8.70 20.99
CA MET A 33 11.00 -8.08 21.91
C MET A 33 11.14 -6.58 21.63
N MET A 34 11.77 -5.86 22.55
CA MET A 34 12.13 -4.45 22.40
C MET A 34 13.56 -4.24 22.87
N VAL A 35 14.29 -3.34 22.20
CA VAL A 35 15.63 -2.94 22.65
C VAL A 35 15.53 -2.05 23.89
N GLU A 36 16.50 -2.14 24.79
CA GLU A 36 16.55 -1.38 26.05
C GLU A 36 16.25 0.13 25.85
N GLY A 37 16.91 0.77 24.89
CA GLY A 37 16.70 2.19 24.57
C GLY A 37 15.29 2.56 24.07
N ARG A 38 14.42 1.57 23.82
CA ARG A 38 13.01 1.76 23.46
C ARG A 38 12.05 1.06 24.43
N LYS A 39 12.49 0.72 25.66
CA LYS A 39 11.61 0.13 26.69
C LYS A 39 10.29 0.90 26.87
N TYR A 40 10.34 2.24 26.78
CA TYR A 40 9.17 3.11 26.89
C TYR A 40 8.11 2.91 25.79
N PHE A 41 8.42 2.26 24.66
CA PHE A 41 7.45 1.93 23.61
C PHE A 41 6.33 1.01 24.10
N ASN A 42 6.51 0.36 25.26
CA ASN A 42 5.53 -0.53 25.87
C ASN A 42 4.61 0.21 26.87
N GLN A 43 4.73 1.54 26.99
CA GLN A 43 3.97 2.37 27.94
C GLN A 43 3.10 3.38 27.20
N LYS A 44 1.77 3.24 27.31
CA LYS A 44 0.78 4.06 26.61
C LYS A 44 0.80 5.51 27.10
N ASN A 45 1.01 5.73 28.39
CA ASN A 45 1.06 7.05 29.03
C ASN A 45 2.22 7.93 28.52
N VAL A 46 3.34 7.33 28.09
CA VAL A 46 4.48 8.05 27.51
C VAL A 46 4.15 8.62 26.13
N ARG A 47 3.13 8.07 25.45
CA ARG A 47 2.67 8.47 24.10
C ARG A 47 3.76 8.42 23.01
N GLY A 48 4.93 7.85 23.31
CA GLY A 48 5.98 7.54 22.35
C GLY A 48 5.98 6.04 22.05
N ASN A 49 5.06 5.59 21.18
CA ASN A 49 4.92 4.17 20.89
C ASN A 49 4.50 3.91 19.44
N VAL A 50 4.34 2.62 19.10
CA VAL A 50 4.06 2.18 17.74
C VAL A 50 2.73 2.70 17.17
N ILE A 51 1.76 3.04 18.03
CA ILE A 51 0.47 3.55 17.59
C ILE A 51 0.54 5.06 17.36
N THR A 52 0.97 5.81 18.37
CA THR A 52 1.03 7.28 18.30
C THR A 52 2.08 7.80 17.33
N ILE A 53 3.08 6.98 16.99
CA ILE A 53 4.09 7.29 15.98
C ILE A 53 3.77 6.56 14.68
N GLY A 54 3.88 5.23 14.67
CA GLY A 54 3.82 4.43 13.45
C GLY A 54 2.45 4.47 12.76
N PHE A 55 1.38 4.16 13.49
CA PHE A 55 0.03 4.20 12.93
C PHE A 55 -0.40 5.64 12.61
N SER A 56 -0.13 6.61 13.48
CA SER A 56 -0.47 8.02 13.25
C SER A 56 0.17 8.59 11.99
N HIS A 57 1.45 8.31 11.74
CA HIS A 57 2.08 8.72 10.48
C HIS A 57 1.45 8.07 9.25
N MET A 58 1.09 6.79 9.34
CA MET A 58 0.44 6.09 8.22
C MET A 58 -0.95 6.68 7.94
N ILE A 59 -1.78 6.89 8.97
CA ILE A 59 -3.16 7.34 8.77
C ILE A 59 -3.22 8.81 8.34
N ASP A 60 -2.27 9.64 8.78
CA ASP A 60 -2.12 11.02 8.32
C ASP A 60 -1.99 11.09 6.78
N PHE A 61 -1.22 10.20 6.16
CA PHE A 61 -1.15 10.12 4.70
C PHE A 61 -2.45 9.69 4.04
N VAL A 62 -3.16 8.74 4.64
CA VAL A 62 -4.46 8.30 4.13
C VAL A 62 -5.43 9.49 4.13
N MET A 63 -5.48 10.23 5.24
CA MET A 63 -6.34 11.41 5.38
C MET A 63 -5.93 12.55 4.45
N LEU A 64 -4.62 12.78 4.25
CA LEU A 64 -4.11 13.79 3.32
C LEU A 64 -4.59 13.55 1.88
N VAL A 65 -4.63 12.27 1.46
CA VAL A 65 -4.98 11.87 0.10
C VAL A 65 -6.49 11.71 -0.10
N LEU A 66 -7.22 11.20 0.90
CA LEU A 66 -8.62 10.76 0.74
C LEU A 66 -9.65 11.58 1.53
N SER A 67 -9.22 12.57 2.33
CA SER A 67 -9.99 13.33 3.34
C SER A 67 -10.06 12.69 4.73
N GLU A 68 -10.53 13.47 5.71
CA GLU A 68 -10.75 13.04 7.10
C GLU A 68 -11.88 12.00 7.21
N LEU A 69 -11.86 11.24 8.30
CA LEU A 69 -12.96 10.33 8.67
C LEU A 69 -14.16 11.13 9.19
N SER A 70 -15.36 10.81 8.70
CA SER A 70 -16.62 11.39 9.17
C SER A 70 -17.25 10.56 10.31
N ASP A 71 -17.10 9.24 10.27
CA ASP A 71 -17.49 8.29 11.32
C ASP A 71 -16.58 7.08 11.28
N PHE A 72 -16.26 6.49 12.44
CA PHE A 72 -15.47 5.26 12.50
C PHE A 72 -15.68 4.47 13.79
N ARG A 73 -15.39 3.18 13.70
CA ARG A 73 -15.19 2.28 14.84
C ARG A 73 -13.81 1.69 14.77
N SER A 74 -13.21 1.42 15.92
CA SER A 74 -11.88 0.83 15.99
C SER A 74 -11.83 -0.32 16.99
N GLN A 75 -11.09 -1.35 16.62
CA GLN A 75 -10.71 -2.42 17.53
C GLN A 75 -9.20 -2.36 17.76
N LEU A 76 -8.80 -2.29 19.03
CA LEU A 76 -7.42 -2.34 19.46
C LEU A 76 -7.24 -3.55 20.35
N SER A 77 -6.18 -4.32 20.11
CA SER A 77 -5.86 -5.48 20.95
C SER A 77 -4.36 -5.59 21.22
N ILE A 78 -4.06 -6.19 22.37
CA ILE A 78 -2.73 -6.60 22.77
C ILE A 78 -2.73 -8.11 22.66
N GLN A 79 -1.86 -8.69 21.83
CA GLN A 79 -1.73 -10.14 21.68
C GLN A 79 -0.44 -10.64 22.34
N ARG A 80 0.53 -9.75 22.57
CA ARG A 80 1.77 -10.02 23.32
C ARG A 80 1.85 -9.12 24.53
N HIS A 81 1.27 -9.57 25.64
CA HIS A 81 1.23 -8.80 26.89
C HIS A 81 2.61 -8.65 27.55
N GLN A 82 3.48 -9.64 27.38
CA GLN A 82 4.82 -9.68 27.97
C GLN A 82 5.87 -9.47 26.87
N VAL A 83 6.76 -8.50 27.08
CA VAL A 83 7.76 -8.08 26.10
C VAL A 83 9.16 -8.16 26.73
N PRO A 84 10.00 -9.13 26.33
CA PRO A 84 11.42 -9.12 26.60
C PRO A 84 12.10 -7.82 26.17
N ILE A 85 12.85 -7.23 27.10
CA ILE A 85 13.75 -6.11 26.85
C ILE A 85 15.15 -6.70 26.65
N VAL A 86 15.74 -6.38 25.50
CA VAL A 86 17.00 -6.98 25.04
C VAL A 86 18.10 -5.91 25.02
N GLY A 87 19.25 -6.26 25.60
CA GLY A 87 20.46 -5.46 25.63
C GLY A 87 21.18 -5.44 24.28
N SER A 88 22.26 -4.67 24.18
CA SER A 88 23.04 -4.56 22.93
C SER A 88 23.74 -5.86 22.52
N ASP A 89 24.02 -6.73 23.48
CA ASP A 89 24.64 -8.05 23.29
C ASP A 89 23.62 -9.16 22.93
N GLY A 90 22.32 -8.82 22.83
CA GLY A 90 21.25 -9.76 22.55
C GLY A 90 20.72 -10.52 23.77
N THR A 91 21.23 -10.24 24.97
CA THR A 91 20.74 -10.86 26.21
C THR A 91 19.40 -10.25 26.63
N VAL A 92 18.52 -11.07 27.22
CA VAL A 92 17.26 -10.58 27.82
C VAL A 92 17.59 -10.00 29.19
N LEU A 93 17.40 -8.69 29.34
CA LEU A 93 17.66 -7.97 30.59
C LEU A 93 16.49 -8.10 31.57
N GLU A 94 15.26 -7.99 31.04
CA GLU A 94 14.03 -8.09 31.80
C GLU A 94 12.84 -8.43 30.87
N VAL A 95 11.68 -8.73 31.45
CA VAL A 95 10.42 -8.86 30.73
C VAL A 95 9.42 -7.88 31.32
N VAL A 96 8.85 -7.01 30.49
CA VAL A 96 7.88 -6.00 30.92
C VAL A 96 6.49 -6.31 30.39
N ALA A 97 5.46 -5.90 31.15
CA ALA A 97 4.11 -5.84 30.62
C ALA A 97 3.95 -4.63 29.66
N THR A 98 3.16 -4.77 28.61
CA THR A 98 2.76 -3.67 27.72
C THR A 98 1.27 -3.38 27.85
N ASP A 99 0.92 -2.10 27.88
CA ASP A 99 -0.45 -1.58 27.74
C ASP A 99 -0.70 -0.94 26.35
N VAL A 100 0.28 -1.06 25.44
CA VAL A 100 0.22 -0.59 24.05
C VAL A 100 -0.25 -1.72 23.14
N ALA A 101 -1.29 -1.43 22.34
CA ALA A 101 -1.84 -2.35 21.35
C ALA A 101 -0.81 -2.75 20.27
N ASP A 102 -0.87 -4.00 19.83
CA ASP A 102 -0.06 -4.53 18.73
C ASP A 102 -0.89 -4.80 17.46
N HIS A 103 -2.22 -4.70 17.56
CA HIS A 103 -3.15 -4.67 16.44
C HIS A 103 -4.14 -3.52 16.59
N VAL A 104 -4.35 -2.77 15.50
CA VAL A 104 -5.31 -1.67 15.41
C VAL A 104 -6.06 -1.80 14.09
N MET A 105 -7.39 -1.84 14.16
CA MET A 105 -8.26 -2.04 13.00
C MET A 105 -9.40 -1.01 13.00
N PRO A 106 -9.17 0.22 12.53
CA PRO A 106 -10.24 1.19 12.33
C PRO A 106 -10.96 0.93 11.01
N GLN A 107 -12.29 1.07 11.05
CA GLN A 107 -13.18 0.96 9.90
C GLN A 107 -14.21 2.08 9.98
N GLY A 108 -14.51 2.72 8.86
CA GLY A 108 -15.42 3.87 8.87
C GLY A 108 -15.66 4.45 7.49
N SER A 109 -16.15 5.68 7.49
CA SER A 109 -16.44 6.45 6.28
C SER A 109 -15.56 7.70 6.25
N LEU A 110 -15.06 8.03 5.06
CA LEU A 110 -14.41 9.29 4.76
C LEU A 110 -15.46 10.41 4.68
N SER A 111 -15.01 11.66 4.73
CA SER A 111 -15.88 12.84 4.55
C SER A 111 -16.50 12.89 3.15
N SER A 112 -15.89 12.22 2.17
CA SER A 112 -16.46 12.00 0.83
C SER A 112 -17.61 10.97 0.79
N GLY A 113 -17.87 10.26 1.90
CA GLY A 113 -18.81 9.15 2.00
C GLY A 113 -18.25 7.78 1.61
N ALA A 114 -17.03 7.72 1.05
CA ALA A 114 -16.39 6.46 0.69
C ALA A 114 -15.95 5.66 1.94
N PRO A 115 -16.15 4.33 1.99
CA PRO A 115 -15.70 3.50 3.09
C PRO A 115 -14.16 3.38 3.13
N LEU A 116 -13.62 3.31 4.33
CA LEU A 116 -12.20 3.07 4.61
C LEU A 116 -12.06 1.93 5.64
N SER A 117 -11.18 0.98 5.35
CA SER A 117 -10.80 -0.10 6.28
C SER A 117 -9.28 -0.18 6.42
N ILE A 118 -8.78 -0.22 7.65
CA ILE A 118 -7.35 -0.28 7.92
C ILE A 118 -7.06 -1.47 8.85
N ILE A 119 -5.97 -2.17 8.57
CA ILE A 119 -5.36 -3.16 9.46
C ILE A 119 -3.91 -2.74 9.68
N PHE A 120 -3.59 -2.38 10.92
CA PHE A 120 -2.23 -2.09 11.35
C PHE A 120 -1.79 -3.14 12.36
N ARG A 121 -0.66 -3.80 12.09
CA ARG A 121 -0.05 -4.78 12.99
C ARG A 121 1.39 -4.41 13.32
N ARG A 122 1.76 -4.46 14.60
CA ARG A 122 3.16 -4.33 15.02
C ARG A 122 3.99 -5.54 14.55
N GLY A 123 5.21 -5.25 14.13
CA GLY A 123 6.24 -6.23 13.80
C GLY A 123 6.41 -6.48 12.29
N PRO A 124 7.32 -7.38 11.89
CA PRO A 124 7.66 -7.59 10.49
C PRO A 124 6.46 -8.10 9.69
N PRO A 125 6.38 -7.77 8.39
CA PRO A 125 5.34 -8.27 7.50
C PRO A 125 5.41 -9.78 7.30
N PHE A 126 4.43 -10.29 6.56
CA PHE A 126 4.51 -11.67 6.07
C PHE A 126 5.76 -11.81 5.19
N LYS A 127 6.34 -13.02 5.18
CA LYS A 127 7.61 -13.25 4.49
C LYS A 127 7.43 -12.97 3.00
N ASN A 128 8.35 -12.20 2.42
CA ASN A 128 8.38 -11.85 1.00
C ASN A 128 7.15 -11.06 0.51
N THR A 129 6.41 -10.38 1.41
CA THR A 129 5.34 -9.46 1.03
C THR A 129 5.72 -8.02 1.36
N PRO A 130 5.10 -7.02 0.71
CA PRO A 130 5.20 -5.64 1.14
C PRO A 130 4.82 -5.47 2.63
N GLY A 131 5.42 -4.49 3.30
CA GLY A 131 5.06 -4.09 4.65
C GLY A 131 3.86 -3.16 4.72
N LEU A 132 3.48 -2.57 3.59
CA LEU A 132 2.24 -1.84 3.42
C LEU A 132 1.68 -2.13 2.03
N ILE A 133 0.37 -2.35 1.99
CA ILE A 133 -0.45 -2.37 0.78
C ILE A 133 -1.63 -1.44 1.05
N TRP A 134 -1.76 -0.40 0.25
CA TRP A 134 -2.86 0.54 0.31
C TRP A 134 -3.53 0.60 -1.05
N SER A 135 -4.80 0.20 -1.10
CA SER A 135 -5.63 0.20 -2.30
C SER A 135 -6.67 1.32 -2.22
N ILE A 136 -6.86 2.00 -3.33
CA ILE A 136 -7.86 3.06 -3.54
C ILE A 136 -8.67 2.66 -4.76
N TYR A 137 -9.98 2.52 -4.58
CA TYR A 137 -10.91 2.06 -5.60
C TYR A 137 -11.71 3.25 -6.09
N GLY A 138 -11.80 3.44 -7.41
CA GLY A 138 -12.57 4.51 -8.03
C GLY A 138 -13.44 4.02 -9.19
N GLU A 139 -14.29 4.91 -9.69
CA GLU A 139 -15.23 4.62 -10.80
C GLU A 139 -14.54 4.23 -12.12
N LYS A 140 -13.34 4.77 -12.37
CA LYS A 140 -12.62 4.63 -13.64
C LYS A 140 -11.32 3.84 -13.50
N GLY A 141 -10.97 3.42 -12.29
CA GLY A 141 -9.71 2.74 -12.04
C GLY A 141 -9.39 2.59 -10.58
N GLU A 142 -8.18 2.11 -10.32
CA GLU A 142 -7.67 1.76 -9.01
C GLU A 142 -6.22 2.24 -8.87
N ILE A 143 -5.84 2.61 -7.65
CA ILE A 143 -4.45 2.90 -7.28
C ILE A 143 -4.05 1.94 -6.16
N MET A 144 -2.90 1.29 -6.33
CA MET A 144 -2.27 0.49 -5.28
C MET A 144 -0.90 1.06 -4.94
N ILE A 145 -0.71 1.41 -3.67
CA ILE A 145 0.56 1.81 -3.10
C ILE A 145 1.12 0.64 -2.30
N THR A 146 2.36 0.27 -2.58
CA THR A 146 3.10 -0.70 -1.76
C THR A 146 4.35 -0.06 -1.19
N ALA A 147 4.74 -0.45 0.02
CA ALA A 147 5.97 0.00 0.66
C ALA A 147 6.54 -1.07 1.60
N THR A 148 7.75 -0.83 2.11
CA THR A 148 8.44 -1.72 3.06
C THR A 148 7.84 -1.70 4.46
N GLY A 149 7.01 -0.71 4.78
CA GLY A 149 6.33 -0.57 6.08
C GLY A 149 5.45 0.67 6.16
N PRO A 150 4.93 1.00 7.36
CA PRO A 150 3.97 2.10 7.55
C PRO A 150 4.59 3.51 7.48
N ALA A 151 5.92 3.64 7.49
CA ALA A 151 6.61 4.92 7.54
C ALA A 151 6.83 5.51 6.12
N LEU A 152 5.74 5.81 5.41
CA LEU A 152 5.76 6.33 4.03
C LEU A 152 6.48 7.68 3.87
N GLN A 153 6.64 8.44 4.96
CA GLN A 153 7.34 9.73 5.01
C GLN A 153 8.85 9.60 5.17
N ALA A 154 9.31 8.50 5.76
CA ALA A 154 10.71 8.34 6.19
C ALA A 154 11.52 7.48 5.23
N ASN A 155 10.85 6.61 4.47
CA ASN A 155 11.47 5.68 3.54
C ASN A 155 10.78 5.79 2.16
N ASP A 156 11.49 6.27 1.14
CA ASP A 156 11.09 6.13 -0.26
C ASP A 156 11.59 4.82 -0.87
N ASP A 157 12.64 4.23 -0.30
CA ASP A 157 13.18 2.92 -0.65
C ASP A 157 12.10 1.81 -0.64
N GLY A 158 11.79 1.32 -1.84
CA GLY A 158 10.85 0.22 -2.05
C GLY A 158 9.37 0.63 -2.13
N THR A 159 9.07 1.94 -2.16
CA THR A 159 7.70 2.41 -2.41
C THR A 159 7.35 2.32 -3.90
N SER A 160 6.23 1.69 -4.24
CA SER A 160 5.70 1.60 -5.61
C SER A 160 4.26 2.10 -5.66
N ILE A 161 3.90 2.82 -6.71
CA ILE A 161 2.52 3.27 -6.96
C ILE A 161 2.07 2.68 -8.29
N THR A 162 1.10 1.77 -8.26
CA THR A 162 0.54 1.18 -9.47
C THR A 162 -0.83 1.78 -9.71
N VAL A 163 -1.11 2.20 -10.94
CA VAL A 163 -2.39 2.77 -11.36
C VAL A 163 -2.97 1.88 -12.44
N HIS A 164 -4.19 1.40 -12.24
CA HIS A 164 -4.92 0.62 -13.24
C HIS A 164 -6.19 1.39 -13.60
N THR A 165 -6.27 1.89 -14.81
CA THR A 165 -7.47 2.55 -15.33
C THR A 165 -8.32 1.51 -16.07
N PHE A 166 -9.65 1.59 -16.05
CA PHE A 166 -10.50 0.55 -16.66
C PHE A 166 -10.61 0.68 -18.18
N ASP A 167 -10.28 1.85 -18.73
CA ASP A 167 -10.27 2.16 -20.16
C ASP A 167 -8.90 1.90 -20.83
N LEU A 168 -7.82 1.73 -20.06
CA LEU A 168 -6.45 1.59 -20.54
C LEU A 168 -5.66 0.57 -19.70
N GLU A 169 -4.62 -0.04 -20.28
CA GLU A 169 -3.78 -1.02 -19.57
C GLU A 169 -3.09 -0.46 -18.31
N VAL A 170 -2.76 -1.37 -17.38
CA VAL A 170 -2.10 -1.09 -16.09
C VAL A 170 -0.82 -0.25 -16.27
N MET A 171 -0.77 0.91 -15.63
CA MET A 171 0.39 1.80 -15.57
C MET A 171 1.11 1.64 -14.22
N LYS A 172 2.29 1.03 -14.22
CA LYS A 172 3.13 0.95 -13.01
C LYS A 172 4.04 2.18 -12.92
N ILE A 173 3.95 2.91 -11.81
CA ILE A 173 4.83 4.04 -11.50
C ILE A 173 5.73 3.63 -10.33
N ILE A 174 7.04 3.55 -10.55
CA ILE A 174 8.02 3.30 -9.49
C ILE A 174 8.52 4.65 -9.01
N ALA A 175 8.37 4.95 -7.72
CA ALA A 175 8.98 6.12 -7.13
C ALA A 175 10.45 5.77 -6.79
N ARG A 176 11.40 6.36 -7.51
CA ARG A 176 12.83 6.39 -7.12
C ARG A 176 13.33 7.82 -7.32
N ASP A 177 13.98 8.40 -6.31
CA ASP A 177 14.77 9.65 -6.40
C ASP A 177 14.16 10.78 -7.27
N GLN A 178 12.93 11.19 -6.98
CA GLN A 178 12.24 12.31 -7.68
C GLN A 178 12.24 12.23 -9.23
N HIS A 179 12.58 11.09 -9.85
CA HIS A 179 12.64 10.91 -11.31
C HIS A 179 11.85 9.66 -11.75
N LEU A 180 10.98 9.87 -12.74
CA LEU A 180 9.97 8.91 -13.18
C LEU A 180 10.53 7.99 -14.28
N LEU A 181 10.43 6.67 -14.09
CA LEU A 181 10.48 5.71 -15.19
C LEU A 181 9.06 5.15 -15.40
N ILE A 182 8.49 5.42 -16.58
CA ILE A 182 7.19 4.90 -17.00
C ILE A 182 7.44 3.65 -17.86
N GLU A 183 7.25 2.46 -17.29
CA GLU A 183 7.23 1.22 -18.07
C GLU A 183 5.81 1.01 -18.63
N ARG A 184 5.64 1.19 -19.94
CA ARG A 184 4.43 0.76 -20.66
C ARG A 184 4.70 -0.62 -21.26
N ARG A 185 3.98 -1.66 -20.85
CA ARG A 185 3.92 -2.92 -21.59
C ARG A 185 2.58 -3.00 -22.30
N ARG A 186 2.61 -3.11 -23.63
CA ARG A 186 1.43 -3.41 -24.45
C ARG A 186 1.14 -4.91 -24.41
N SER A 187 -0.05 -5.31 -24.00
CA SER A 187 -0.52 -6.68 -24.18
C SER A 187 -1.06 -6.83 -25.59
N PHE A 188 -0.63 -7.90 -26.27
CA PHE A 188 -1.20 -8.32 -27.55
C PHE A 188 -2.68 -8.69 -27.35
N GLN A 189 -3.61 -8.02 -28.03
CA GLN A 189 -4.91 -8.63 -28.31
C GLN A 189 -4.70 -9.77 -29.30
N ILE A 190 -5.09 -10.99 -28.93
CA ILE A 190 -5.27 -12.07 -29.88
C ILE A 190 -6.55 -11.74 -30.65
N LEU A 191 -6.41 -11.14 -31.83
CA LEU A 191 -7.50 -11.07 -32.81
C LEU A 191 -7.70 -12.47 -33.40
N ASP A 192 -8.97 -12.86 -33.51
CA ASP A 192 -9.45 -14.14 -34.00
C ASP A 192 -8.58 -14.76 -35.11
N THR A 193 -8.13 -15.98 -34.87
CA THR A 193 -7.53 -16.82 -35.91
C THR A 193 -8.65 -17.29 -36.84
N GLN A 194 -8.97 -16.55 -37.90
CA GLN A 194 -9.74 -17.11 -39.00
C GLN A 194 -8.85 -18.03 -39.83
N CYS A 195 -8.93 -19.34 -39.56
CA CYS A 195 -8.44 -20.38 -40.45
C CYS A 195 -9.50 -20.66 -41.52
N TYR A 196 -9.30 -20.19 -42.75
CA TYR A 196 -9.98 -20.76 -43.91
C TYR A 196 -9.09 -21.89 -44.47
N GLY A 197 -9.58 -23.13 -44.41
CA GLY A 197 -9.01 -24.26 -45.16
C GLY A 197 -9.15 -24.00 -46.67
N ILE A 198 -8.31 -24.53 -47.55
CA ILE A 198 -8.11 -25.96 -47.83
C ILE A 198 -6.68 -26.10 -48.42
N ASP A 199 -5.75 -26.74 -47.71
CA ASP A 199 -4.62 -27.56 -48.23
C ASP A 199 -3.64 -27.88 -47.07
N THR A 200 -3.07 -29.08 -47.06
CA THR A 200 -2.29 -29.69 -45.95
C THR A 200 -0.85 -29.15 -45.82
N SER A 201 -0.68 -27.83 -45.77
CA SER A 201 0.59 -27.21 -45.31
C SER A 201 0.38 -25.79 -44.74
N SER A 202 -0.22 -25.68 -43.55
CA SER A 202 -0.48 -24.39 -42.91
C SER A 202 0.80 -23.72 -42.38
N ARG A 203 1.39 -22.77 -43.14
CA ARG A 203 2.24 -21.71 -42.57
C ARG A 203 1.37 -20.51 -42.24
N CYS A 204 1.09 -20.32 -40.95
CA CYS A 204 0.47 -19.12 -40.44
C CYS A 204 1.55 -18.02 -40.35
N THR A 205 1.68 -17.20 -41.39
CA THR A 205 2.63 -16.08 -41.38
C THR A 205 1.96 -14.87 -40.72
N LYS A 206 2.45 -14.46 -39.55
CA LYS A 206 2.03 -13.20 -38.90
C LYS A 206 2.39 -12.02 -39.82
N VAL A 207 1.39 -11.44 -40.49
CA VAL A 207 1.54 -10.16 -41.18
C VAL A 207 1.41 -9.04 -40.13
N LEU A 208 2.53 -8.52 -39.65
CA LEU A 208 2.55 -7.31 -38.83
C LEU A 208 2.34 -6.10 -39.76
N ARG A 209 1.12 -5.54 -39.82
CA ARG A 209 0.92 -4.21 -40.41
C ARG A 209 1.09 -3.14 -39.33
N ARG A 210 2.08 -2.28 -39.54
CA ARG A 210 2.29 -1.01 -38.83
C ARG A 210 1.24 -0.02 -39.36
N PHE A 211 0.24 0.35 -38.56
CA PHE A 211 -0.57 1.52 -38.89
C PHE A 211 0.18 2.77 -38.44
N GLU A 212 0.77 3.46 -39.41
CA GLU A 212 1.18 4.85 -39.24
C GLU A 212 -0.10 5.70 -39.23
N GLY A 213 -0.37 6.37 -38.12
CA GLY A 213 -1.51 7.27 -38.00
C GLY A 213 -1.32 8.49 -38.91
N GLY A 214 -2.26 8.69 -39.82
CA GLY A 214 -2.46 9.97 -40.48
C GLY A 214 -3.48 10.81 -39.72
N ASN A 215 -3.19 12.11 -39.57
CA ASN A 215 -4.16 13.17 -39.28
C ASN A 215 -5.37 12.99 -40.21
N ILE A 216 -6.62 13.12 -39.77
CA ILE A 216 -7.33 14.32 -39.26
C ILE A 216 -8.43 13.87 -38.29
#